data_AF-A0A0F9CJA1-F1
#
_entry.id   AF-A0A0F9CJA1-F1
#
_cell.length_a   1.000
_cell.length_b   1.000
_cell.length_c   1.000
_cell.angle_alpha   90.00
_cell.angle_beta   90.00
_cell.angle_gamma   90.00
#
_symmetry.space_group_name_H-M   'P 1'
#
loop_
_entity.id
_entity.type
_entity.pdbx_description
1 polymer ?
#
loop_
_entity_poly.entity_id
_entity_poly.type
_entity_poly.pdbx_seq_one_letter_code
_entity_poly.pdbx_strand_id
1 'polypeptide(L)'
;IVALQDLGESDPANIGLAAPPGGFLNNPSGSYPENENNDFNPLGIEGNAQSVLTSAIRDAATVGQGFGGVPVADGTDYALLESARKLSPSEYTLEPTLGYISLNQRLSNDEVLGVAFQFTVNGQVYQVGEFANDGVDATGNPLIDTDGDSIPDIADADVDGDGTAEKADADGDGISDNADPDQNPGPDIDGDGILDNVVPTNQGGEPQGLVVKMLKSNITTVDEPIWDLMMKNIYSLGGGQLEQDGFRLNIVYTQPSPVNYISPAVNGPALPDDVTDTPLLNVFNLDRLTTFGDPQTGGDGFFDFVPGLTVNVRNGSIIFTSVEPFGEYLFNKLRNGQGEVYDDNMDGSNAELETYNANQAKYVYKTLYTSTKTVAKDNAEKNKFQLKGKYKSSQDEGIPIGGFNVPQGSVTVTAGGRVLQEGLDYTVDYQRGRVIILDEALLGSNIP
;
A
#
# COMPACT_ATOMS: atom_id res chain seq x y z
N ILE A 1 -5.64 -4.19 -17.06
CA ILE A 1 -4.31 -3.76 -16.53
C ILE A 1 -3.54 -4.99 -16.12
N VAL A 2 -2.21 -4.92 -16.19
CA VAL A 2 -1.30 -5.93 -15.68
C VAL A 2 -0.46 -5.27 -14.58
N ALA A 3 -0.67 -5.68 -13.33
CA ALA A 3 0.05 -5.14 -12.20
C ALA A 3 1.28 -6.01 -11.92
N LEU A 4 2.48 -5.45 -12.01
CA LEU A 4 3.74 -6.15 -11.79
C LEU A 4 4.30 -5.83 -10.41
N GLN A 5 4.78 -6.85 -9.70
CA GLN A 5 5.39 -6.68 -8.39
C GLN A 5 6.68 -5.87 -8.46
N ASP A 6 7.58 -6.21 -9.38
CA ASP A 6 8.96 -5.70 -9.36
C ASP A 6 9.15 -4.44 -10.18
N LEU A 7 8.11 -3.91 -10.82
CA LEU A 7 8.20 -2.75 -11.71
C LEU A 7 8.87 -1.55 -11.02
N GLY A 8 9.94 -1.06 -11.64
CA GLY A 8 10.67 0.13 -11.23
C GLY A 8 11.50 0.03 -9.94
N GLU A 9 11.66 -1.16 -9.37
CA GLU A 9 12.57 -1.43 -8.26
C GLU A 9 14.03 -1.48 -8.72
N SER A 10 14.93 -0.90 -7.92
CA SER A 10 16.38 -0.92 -8.16
C SER A 10 17.16 -1.74 -7.12
N ASP A 11 16.52 -2.08 -6.01
CA ASP A 11 17.15 -2.85 -4.93
C ASP A 11 16.93 -4.35 -5.16
N PRO A 12 17.99 -5.18 -5.24
CA PRO A 12 17.86 -6.63 -5.31
C PRO A 12 17.02 -7.25 -4.20
N ALA A 13 16.98 -6.63 -3.02
CA ALA A 13 16.13 -7.10 -1.92
C ALA A 13 14.64 -6.93 -2.24
N ASN A 14 14.26 -5.95 -3.06
CA ASN A 14 12.86 -5.72 -3.41
C ASN A 14 12.38 -6.53 -4.62
N ILE A 15 13.19 -7.45 -5.15
CA ILE A 15 12.86 -8.26 -6.33
C ILE A 15 12.28 -9.61 -5.87
N GLY A 16 11.03 -9.88 -6.21
CA GLY A 16 10.34 -11.13 -5.88
C GLY A 16 10.66 -12.30 -6.80
N LEU A 17 11.26 -12.04 -7.98
CA LEU A 17 11.65 -13.10 -8.90
C LEU A 17 12.60 -14.10 -8.24
N ALA A 18 12.24 -15.40 -8.28
CA ALA A 18 13.09 -16.46 -7.76
C ALA A 18 14.46 -16.58 -8.46
N ALA A 19 14.53 -16.18 -9.72
CA ALA A 19 15.75 -16.18 -10.52
C ALA A 19 15.73 -15.04 -11.56
N PRO A 20 16.05 -13.79 -11.15
CA PRO A 20 16.09 -12.67 -12.08
C PRO A 20 17.20 -12.89 -13.13
N PRO A 21 16.96 -12.57 -14.42
CA PRO A 21 17.97 -12.66 -15.46
C PRO A 21 19.22 -11.84 -15.15
N GLY A 22 20.36 -12.23 -15.75
CA GLY A 22 21.57 -11.42 -15.68
C GLY A 22 21.35 -10.07 -16.37
N GLY A 23 21.60 -8.98 -15.65
CA GLY A 23 21.37 -7.62 -16.16
C GLY A 23 19.97 -7.06 -15.90
N PHE A 24 19.11 -7.80 -15.20
CA PHE A 24 17.73 -7.37 -14.91
C PHE A 24 17.63 -6.00 -14.23
N LEU A 25 18.58 -5.65 -13.36
CA LEU A 25 18.67 -4.34 -12.71
C LEU A 25 19.65 -3.45 -13.48
N ASN A 26 19.15 -2.30 -13.92
CA ASN A 26 19.87 -1.36 -14.77
C ASN A 26 20.53 -0.22 -13.97
N ASN A 27 19.99 0.07 -12.79
CA ASN A 27 20.43 1.13 -11.90
C ASN A 27 20.84 0.57 -10.52
N PRO A 28 21.72 1.26 -9.77
CA PRO A 28 22.16 0.79 -8.46
C PRO A 28 21.04 0.85 -7.41
N SER A 29 21.13 -0.03 -6.40
CA SER A 29 20.28 0.03 -5.20
C SER A 29 20.30 1.43 -4.58
N GLY A 30 19.12 1.89 -4.15
CA GLY A 30 18.88 3.23 -3.62
C GLY A 30 18.55 4.28 -4.68
N SER A 31 18.44 3.91 -5.96
CA SER A 31 17.91 4.79 -7.00
C SER A 31 16.43 5.07 -6.77
N TYR A 32 15.97 6.27 -7.12
CA TYR A 32 14.55 6.61 -7.06
C TYR A 32 13.74 5.65 -7.94
N PRO A 33 12.52 5.23 -7.53
CA PRO A 33 11.70 4.34 -8.34
C PRO A 33 11.39 4.94 -9.72
N GLU A 34 11.73 4.22 -10.77
CA GLU A 34 11.43 4.56 -12.16
C GLU A 34 11.40 3.32 -13.05
N ASN A 35 10.61 3.36 -14.12
CA ASN A 35 10.45 2.24 -15.07
C ASN A 35 11.80 1.69 -15.57
N GLU A 36 12.80 2.55 -15.79
CA GLU A 36 14.10 2.17 -16.33
C GLU A 36 15.00 1.42 -15.33
N ASN A 37 14.65 1.36 -14.04
CA ASN A 37 15.48 0.71 -13.03
C ASN A 37 15.67 -0.79 -13.27
N ASN A 38 14.74 -1.44 -13.98
CA ASN A 38 14.83 -2.85 -14.30
C ASN A 38 14.18 -3.19 -15.63
N ASP A 39 14.37 -4.42 -16.08
CA ASP A 39 13.93 -4.88 -17.40
C ASP A 39 12.41 -5.17 -17.48
N PHE A 40 11.65 -5.02 -16.39
CA PHE A 40 10.19 -4.93 -16.47
C PHE A 40 9.72 -3.53 -16.89
N ASN A 41 10.50 -2.84 -17.72
CA ASN A 41 10.20 -1.50 -18.20
C ASN A 41 9.17 -1.54 -19.34
N PRO A 42 7.95 -1.02 -19.15
CA PRO A 42 6.93 -1.03 -20.19
C PRO A 42 7.25 -0.10 -21.37
N LEU A 43 8.10 0.91 -21.19
CA LEU A 43 8.51 1.83 -22.26
C LEU A 43 9.40 1.16 -23.32
N GLY A 44 9.90 -0.04 -23.04
CA GLY A 44 10.67 -0.86 -23.99
C GLY A 44 9.85 -1.84 -24.82
N ILE A 45 8.54 -1.98 -24.57
CA ILE A 45 7.67 -2.92 -25.30
C ILE A 45 7.56 -2.52 -26.78
N GLU A 46 7.29 -1.23 -27.04
CA GLU A 46 7.18 -0.64 -28.38
C GLU A 46 8.29 0.40 -28.66
N GLY A 47 9.12 0.67 -27.66
CA GLY A 47 10.16 1.68 -27.70
C GLY A 47 11.57 1.12 -27.83
N ASN A 48 12.56 2.01 -27.70
CA ASN A 48 13.98 1.64 -27.71
C ASN A 48 14.57 1.48 -26.30
N ALA A 49 13.74 1.55 -25.26
CA ALA A 49 14.19 1.37 -23.89
C ALA A 49 14.50 -0.11 -23.60
N GLN A 50 15.44 -0.38 -22.70
CA GLN A 50 15.77 -1.74 -22.32
C GLN A 50 14.59 -2.38 -21.59
N SER A 51 14.16 -3.55 -22.05
CA SER A 51 13.06 -4.32 -21.47
C SER A 51 13.17 -5.80 -21.87
N VAL A 52 12.70 -6.69 -21.00
CA VAL A 52 12.40 -8.09 -21.35
C VAL A 52 10.91 -8.28 -21.67
N LEU A 53 10.07 -7.27 -21.44
CA LEU A 53 8.65 -7.34 -21.72
C LEU A 53 8.40 -7.33 -23.24
N THR A 54 7.42 -8.10 -23.68
CA THR A 54 6.98 -8.15 -25.09
C THR A 54 5.53 -7.67 -25.22
N SER A 55 5.08 -7.40 -26.43
CA SER A 55 3.69 -6.97 -26.71
C SER A 55 2.64 -7.94 -26.17
N ALA A 56 2.96 -9.23 -26.06
CA ALA A 56 2.10 -10.25 -25.47
C ALA A 56 1.68 -9.95 -24.01
N ILE A 57 2.41 -9.10 -23.27
CA ILE A 57 1.97 -8.69 -21.92
C ILE A 57 0.68 -7.85 -21.93
N ARG A 58 0.35 -7.25 -23.07
CA ARG A 58 -0.82 -6.37 -23.23
C ARG A 58 -2.13 -7.16 -23.20
N ASP A 59 -2.13 -8.40 -23.66
CA ASP A 59 -3.34 -9.19 -23.82
C ASP A 59 -3.51 -10.20 -22.67
N ALA A 60 -4.72 -10.27 -22.14
CA ALA A 60 -5.11 -11.17 -21.06
C ALA A 60 -4.84 -12.65 -21.40
N ALA A 61 -5.01 -13.05 -22.68
CA ALA A 61 -4.80 -14.42 -23.11
C ALA A 61 -3.32 -14.80 -23.20
N THR A 62 -2.45 -13.83 -23.45
CA THR A 62 -1.02 -14.03 -23.73
C THR A 62 -0.08 -13.44 -22.67
N VAL A 63 -0.62 -12.83 -21.61
CA VAL A 63 0.14 -12.11 -20.56
C VAL A 63 1.32 -12.92 -20.00
N GLY A 64 1.14 -14.21 -19.78
CA GLY A 64 2.20 -15.09 -19.24
C GLY A 64 3.39 -15.29 -20.19
N GLN A 65 3.20 -15.08 -21.50
CA GLN A 65 4.25 -15.13 -22.52
C GLN A 65 4.95 -13.77 -22.68
N GLY A 66 4.35 -12.71 -22.12
CA GLY A 66 4.80 -11.32 -22.20
C GLY A 66 6.10 -11.00 -21.46
N PHE A 67 6.70 -11.94 -20.73
CA PHE A 67 7.83 -11.73 -19.83
C PHE A 67 9.19 -12.09 -20.44
N GLY A 68 9.29 -12.26 -21.76
CA GLY A 68 10.58 -12.52 -22.44
C GLY A 68 11.30 -13.79 -21.97
N GLY A 69 10.55 -14.79 -21.51
CA GLY A 69 11.08 -16.05 -20.98
C GLY A 69 11.49 -16.03 -19.51
N VAL A 70 11.28 -14.90 -18.80
CA VAL A 70 11.43 -14.85 -17.34
C VAL A 70 10.35 -15.72 -16.69
N PRO A 71 10.70 -16.71 -15.85
CA PRO A 71 9.70 -17.48 -15.11
C PRO A 71 8.98 -16.58 -14.11
N VAL A 72 7.67 -16.46 -14.26
CA VAL A 72 6.80 -15.67 -13.37
C VAL A 72 5.56 -16.48 -13.01
N ALA A 73 4.93 -16.11 -11.89
CA ALA A 73 3.70 -16.69 -11.40
C ALA A 73 2.61 -15.63 -11.18
N ASP A 74 1.40 -15.94 -11.64
CA ASP A 74 0.21 -15.13 -11.38
C ASP A 74 -0.14 -15.16 -9.89
N GLY A 75 -0.47 -14.00 -9.35
CA GLY A 75 -0.77 -13.75 -7.94
C GLY A 75 0.45 -13.47 -7.07
N THR A 76 1.68 -13.69 -7.54
CA THR A 76 2.92 -13.30 -6.82
C THR A 76 3.72 -12.28 -7.61
N ASP A 77 4.19 -12.62 -8.80
CA ASP A 77 5.05 -11.74 -9.61
C ASP A 77 4.22 -10.70 -10.38
N TYR A 78 3.01 -11.08 -10.77
CA TYR A 78 2.06 -10.19 -11.42
C TYR A 78 0.62 -10.54 -11.05
N ALA A 79 -0.30 -9.63 -11.34
CA ALA A 79 -1.73 -9.88 -11.29
C ALA A 79 -2.42 -9.24 -12.50
N LEU A 80 -3.28 -10.02 -13.15
CA LEU A 80 -4.12 -9.55 -14.24
C LEU A 80 -5.46 -9.03 -13.71
N LEU A 81 -5.86 -7.84 -14.17
CA LEU A 81 -7.23 -7.34 -13.98
C LEU A 81 -7.81 -6.93 -15.33
N GLU A 82 -8.69 -7.77 -15.87
CA GLU A 82 -9.46 -7.47 -17.09
C GLU A 82 -10.38 -6.26 -16.90
N SER A 83 -11.02 -6.17 -15.73
CA SER A 83 -11.96 -5.09 -15.37
C SER A 83 -11.50 -4.34 -14.14
N ALA A 84 -10.43 -3.54 -14.27
CA ALA A 84 -9.96 -2.68 -13.19
C ALA A 84 -10.77 -1.38 -13.08
N ARG A 85 -11.05 -0.96 -11.85
CA ARG A 85 -11.70 0.32 -11.56
C ARG A 85 -10.67 1.33 -11.08
N LYS A 86 -10.54 2.46 -11.78
CA LYS A 86 -9.75 3.59 -11.30
C LYS A 86 -10.41 4.21 -10.07
N LEU A 87 -9.68 4.27 -8.96
CA LEU A 87 -10.13 4.94 -7.74
C LEU A 87 -10.23 6.45 -7.98
N SER A 88 -11.33 7.04 -7.52
CA SER A 88 -11.50 8.49 -7.49
C SER A 88 -10.68 9.11 -6.36
N PRO A 89 -10.29 10.40 -6.46
CA PRO A 89 -9.58 11.10 -5.38
C PRO A 89 -10.34 11.17 -4.04
N SER A 90 -11.65 10.88 -4.02
CA SER A 90 -12.44 10.77 -2.79
C SER A 90 -12.31 9.43 -2.07
N GLU A 91 -11.70 8.43 -2.70
CA GLU A 91 -11.60 7.05 -2.17
C GLU A 91 -10.25 6.77 -1.50
N TYR A 92 -9.27 7.66 -1.67
CA TYR A 92 -7.96 7.56 -1.05
C TYR A 92 -7.41 8.93 -0.67
N THR A 93 -6.37 8.93 0.15
CA THR A 93 -5.54 10.09 0.44
C THR A 93 -4.11 9.73 0.06
N LEU A 94 -3.44 10.60 -0.68
CA LEU A 94 -2.01 10.50 -1.00
C LEU A 94 -1.23 11.49 -0.12
N GLU A 95 -0.14 11.04 0.49
CA GLU A 95 0.87 11.95 1.03
C GLU A 95 1.97 12.13 -0.04
N PRO A 96 1.94 13.22 -0.83
CA PRO A 96 2.89 13.41 -1.93
C PRO A 96 4.36 13.58 -1.51
N THR A 97 4.65 13.89 -0.24
CA THR A 97 6.04 14.08 0.21
C THR A 97 6.66 12.74 0.62
N LEU A 98 5.93 11.94 1.38
CA LEU A 98 6.38 10.62 1.86
C LEU A 98 6.03 9.46 0.92
N GLY A 99 5.14 9.67 -0.05
CA GLY A 99 4.85 8.70 -1.10
C GLY A 99 3.89 7.58 -0.73
N TYR A 100 3.14 7.68 0.38
CA TYR A 100 2.19 6.64 0.78
C TYR A 100 0.73 6.97 0.44
N ILE A 101 -0.05 5.90 0.23
CA ILE A 101 -1.48 5.98 -0.08
C ILE A 101 -2.28 5.36 1.06
N SER A 102 -3.28 6.07 1.55
CA SER A 102 -4.27 5.57 2.51
C SER A 102 -5.62 5.44 1.82
N LEU A 103 -6.14 4.22 1.76
CA LEU A 103 -7.49 3.98 1.24
C LEU A 103 -8.54 4.30 2.31
N ASN A 104 -9.68 4.88 1.89
CA ASN A 104 -10.80 5.18 2.77
C ASN A 104 -11.66 3.94 3.06
N GLN A 105 -11.54 2.91 2.22
CA GLN A 105 -12.14 1.61 2.42
C GLN A 105 -11.05 0.55 2.44
N ARG A 106 -11.20 -0.40 3.35
CA ARG A 106 -10.31 -1.56 3.40
C ARG A 106 -10.62 -2.46 2.21
N LEU A 107 -9.59 -2.85 1.48
CA LEU A 107 -9.71 -3.83 0.41
C LEU A 107 -10.07 -5.21 0.96
N SER A 108 -10.88 -5.94 0.20
CA SER A 108 -11.16 -7.36 0.41
C SER A 108 -9.92 -8.20 0.08
N ASN A 109 -9.90 -9.44 0.55
CA ASN A 109 -8.71 -10.29 0.40
C ASN A 109 -8.42 -10.61 -1.07
N ASP A 110 -9.46 -10.75 -1.88
CA ASP A 110 -9.47 -11.06 -3.31
C ASP A 110 -9.23 -9.86 -4.23
N GLU A 111 -9.22 -8.63 -3.70
CA GLU A 111 -8.97 -7.43 -4.51
C GLU A 111 -7.48 -7.20 -4.75
N VAL A 112 -7.12 -6.84 -5.98
CA VAL A 112 -5.77 -6.40 -6.36
C VAL A 112 -5.72 -4.88 -6.38
N LEU A 113 -4.59 -4.29 -5.96
CA LEU A 113 -4.33 -2.86 -6.05
C LEU A 113 -3.09 -2.61 -6.89
N GLY A 114 -3.24 -1.85 -7.98
CA GLY A 114 -2.14 -1.36 -8.80
C GLY A 114 -2.09 0.17 -8.85
N VAL A 115 -0.91 0.73 -9.07
CA VAL A 115 -0.66 2.17 -9.20
C VAL A 115 0.28 2.47 -10.37
N ALA A 116 0.02 3.58 -11.05
CA ALA A 116 0.99 4.24 -11.91
C ALA A 116 1.12 5.68 -11.41
N PHE A 117 2.35 6.17 -11.29
CA PHE A 117 2.62 7.47 -10.70
C PHE A 117 3.87 8.13 -11.28
N GLN A 118 3.92 9.44 -11.12
CA GLN A 118 5.01 10.29 -11.55
C GLN A 118 5.32 11.27 -10.43
N PHE A 119 6.60 11.50 -10.18
CA PHE A 119 7.07 12.46 -9.19
C PHE A 119 8.31 13.18 -9.70
N THR A 120 8.69 14.25 -9.01
CA THR A 120 9.82 15.10 -9.41
C THR A 120 10.76 15.30 -8.25
N VAL A 121 12.03 14.98 -8.45
CA VAL A 121 13.11 15.23 -7.48
C VAL A 121 14.16 16.08 -8.16
N ASN A 122 14.52 17.22 -7.57
CA ASN A 122 15.53 18.14 -8.10
C ASN A 122 15.32 18.56 -9.58
N GLY A 123 14.06 18.61 -10.03
CA GLY A 123 13.69 18.95 -11.41
C GLY A 123 13.77 17.78 -12.41
N GLN A 124 14.22 16.59 -11.98
CA GLN A 124 14.13 15.35 -12.76
C GLN A 124 12.81 14.65 -12.47
N VAL A 125 12.18 14.17 -13.53
CA VAL A 125 10.89 13.50 -13.51
C VAL A 125 11.12 11.99 -13.54
N TYR A 126 10.49 11.29 -12.60
CA TYR A 126 10.53 9.84 -12.47
C TYR A 126 9.12 9.29 -12.66
N GLN A 127 8.97 8.18 -13.36
CA GLN A 127 7.69 7.54 -13.64
C GLN A 127 7.77 6.04 -13.39
N VAL A 128 6.75 5.49 -12.72
CA VAL A 128 6.56 4.06 -12.52
C VAL A 128 5.17 3.66 -13.03
N GLY A 129 5.10 2.64 -13.88
CA GLY A 129 3.90 2.25 -14.61
C GLY A 129 3.63 3.13 -15.81
N GLU A 130 2.49 2.86 -16.45
CA GLU A 130 1.97 3.59 -17.60
C GLU A 130 0.68 4.32 -17.26
N PHE A 131 0.52 5.50 -17.85
CA PHE A 131 -0.74 6.22 -17.86
C PHE A 131 -1.53 5.92 -19.13
N ALA A 132 -2.86 6.03 -19.05
CA ALA A 132 -3.75 5.86 -20.21
C ALA A 132 -3.50 6.88 -21.34
N ASN A 133 -2.71 7.93 -21.09
CA ASN A 133 -2.35 8.95 -22.07
C ASN A 133 -0.91 8.80 -22.60
N ASP A 134 -0.21 7.72 -22.24
CA ASP A 134 1.18 7.47 -22.67
C ASP A 134 1.28 6.81 -24.05
N GLY A 135 0.14 6.64 -24.75
CA GLY A 135 0.09 6.15 -26.13
C GLY A 135 -0.41 4.71 -26.31
N VAL A 136 -0.73 4.02 -25.21
CA VAL A 136 -1.39 2.70 -25.27
C VAL A 136 -2.88 2.89 -25.55
N ASP A 137 -3.33 2.47 -26.74
CA ASP A 137 -4.73 2.60 -27.15
C ASP A 137 -5.60 1.55 -26.43
N ALA A 138 -6.64 2.02 -25.73
CA ALA A 138 -7.46 1.19 -24.84
C ALA A 138 -8.32 0.14 -25.57
N THR A 139 -8.58 0.38 -26.84
CA THR A 139 -9.28 -0.50 -27.78
C THR A 139 -8.78 -0.10 -29.15
N GLY A 140 -8.12 -0.99 -29.87
CA GLY A 140 -8.18 -0.86 -31.31
C GLY A 140 -9.66 -0.89 -31.68
N ASN A 141 -10.16 0.02 -32.50
CA ASN A 141 -11.57 0.02 -32.90
C ASN A 141 -11.96 -1.40 -33.37
N PRO A 142 -12.82 -2.16 -32.67
CA PRO A 142 -12.92 -3.61 -32.90
C PRO A 142 -13.36 -3.82 -34.35
N LEU A 143 -12.49 -4.45 -35.11
CA LEU A 143 -12.84 -4.96 -36.41
C LEU A 143 -13.77 -6.14 -36.16
N ILE A 144 -14.75 -6.30 -37.03
CA ILE A 144 -15.70 -7.41 -36.92
C ILE A 144 -14.90 -8.69 -37.17
N ASP A 145 -15.12 -9.69 -36.32
CA ASP A 145 -14.63 -11.07 -36.45
C ASP A 145 -15.88 -11.94 -36.26
N THR A 146 -16.36 -12.53 -37.36
CA THR A 146 -17.66 -13.19 -37.46
C THR A 146 -17.62 -14.63 -36.96
N ASP A 147 -16.50 -15.32 -37.11
CA ASP A 147 -16.34 -16.74 -36.75
C ASP A 147 -15.52 -16.96 -35.46
N GLY A 148 -14.83 -15.92 -34.99
CA GLY A 148 -14.10 -15.87 -33.73
C GLY A 148 -12.73 -16.53 -33.79
N ASP A 149 -12.12 -16.62 -34.97
CA ASP A 149 -10.81 -17.24 -35.18
C ASP A 149 -9.61 -16.32 -34.87
N SER A 150 -9.89 -15.08 -34.45
CA SER A 150 -8.91 -14.01 -34.15
C SER A 150 -8.29 -13.35 -35.37
N ILE A 151 -8.82 -13.59 -36.58
CA ILE A 151 -8.52 -12.84 -37.79
C ILE A 151 -9.71 -11.92 -38.08
N PRO A 152 -9.52 -10.59 -38.17
CA PRO A 152 -10.62 -9.69 -38.51
C PRO A 152 -11.25 -10.02 -39.88
N ASP A 153 -12.58 -9.91 -40.01
CA ASP A 153 -13.37 -10.11 -41.26
C ASP A 153 -12.78 -9.38 -42.48
N ILE A 154 -12.03 -8.30 -42.27
CA ILE A 154 -11.37 -7.55 -43.34
C ILE A 154 -10.13 -8.27 -43.88
N ALA A 155 -9.39 -8.98 -43.03
CA ALA A 155 -8.19 -9.74 -43.35
C ALA A 155 -8.46 -11.25 -43.56
N ASP A 156 -9.54 -11.78 -42.99
CA ASP A 156 -9.88 -13.21 -42.98
C ASP A 156 -10.27 -13.79 -44.36
N ALA A 157 -9.78 -14.99 -44.67
CA ALA A 157 -10.10 -15.74 -45.86
C ALA A 157 -11.43 -16.50 -45.81
N ASP A 158 -11.89 -16.97 -44.64
CA ASP A 158 -13.10 -17.79 -44.37
C ASP A 158 -13.99 -17.13 -43.30
N VAL A 159 -14.60 -15.99 -43.67
CA VAL A 159 -15.26 -15.04 -42.76
C VAL A 159 -16.38 -15.66 -41.92
N ASP A 160 -17.05 -16.71 -42.39
CA ASP A 160 -18.11 -17.38 -41.63
C ASP A 160 -17.71 -18.71 -40.98
N GLY A 161 -16.44 -19.12 -41.14
CA GLY A 161 -15.84 -20.31 -40.56
C GLY A 161 -16.50 -21.62 -41.02
N ASP A 162 -17.17 -21.62 -42.19
CA ASP A 162 -17.83 -22.82 -42.72
C ASP A 162 -16.88 -23.81 -43.41
N GLY A 163 -15.60 -23.44 -43.50
CA GLY A 163 -14.53 -24.20 -44.14
C GLY A 163 -14.42 -23.93 -45.63
N THR A 164 -15.05 -22.87 -46.14
CA THR A 164 -14.96 -22.45 -47.54
C THR A 164 -14.60 -20.98 -47.69
N ALA A 165 -13.30 -20.74 -47.88
CA ALA A 165 -12.77 -19.39 -48.08
C ALA A 165 -13.54 -18.54 -49.11
N GLU A 166 -14.05 -17.38 -48.69
CA GLU A 166 -14.67 -16.38 -49.57
C GLU A 166 -13.65 -15.43 -50.20
N LYS A 167 -12.45 -15.33 -49.63
CA LYS A 167 -11.33 -14.59 -50.21
C LYS A 167 -10.24 -15.55 -50.69
N ALA A 168 -9.33 -15.03 -51.52
CA ALA A 168 -8.20 -15.81 -51.98
C ALA A 168 -7.20 -15.98 -50.84
N ASP A 169 -6.74 -17.21 -50.66
CA ASP A 169 -5.74 -17.64 -49.68
C ASP A 169 -4.91 -18.73 -50.39
N ALA A 170 -3.70 -18.36 -50.80
CA ALA A 170 -2.87 -19.16 -51.70
C ALA A 170 -2.06 -20.25 -50.98
N ASP A 171 -1.72 -20.05 -49.72
CA ASP A 171 -0.91 -20.94 -48.91
C ASP A 171 -1.66 -21.59 -47.74
N GLY A 172 -2.90 -21.17 -47.50
CA GLY A 172 -3.85 -21.84 -46.63
C GLY A 172 -3.66 -21.50 -45.15
N ASP A 173 -3.19 -20.31 -44.83
CA ASP A 173 -2.92 -19.88 -43.46
C ASP A 173 -4.12 -19.19 -42.78
N GLY A 174 -5.21 -18.96 -43.53
CA GLY A 174 -6.43 -18.31 -43.06
C GLY A 174 -6.48 -16.80 -43.29
N ILE A 175 -5.37 -16.18 -43.72
CA ILE A 175 -5.30 -14.76 -44.04
C ILE A 175 -5.50 -14.59 -45.55
N SER A 176 -6.30 -13.59 -45.94
CA SER A 176 -6.51 -13.32 -47.36
C SER A 176 -5.25 -12.77 -48.03
N ASP A 177 -4.95 -13.21 -49.26
CA ASP A 177 -3.76 -12.84 -50.05
C ASP A 177 -3.48 -11.33 -50.10
N ASN A 178 -4.52 -10.48 -50.00
CA ASN A 178 -4.37 -9.02 -50.05
C ASN A 178 -3.91 -8.42 -48.73
N ALA A 179 -4.17 -9.10 -47.62
CA ALA A 179 -3.82 -8.75 -46.26
C ALA A 179 -2.57 -9.49 -45.76
N ASP A 180 -2.15 -10.54 -46.45
CA ASP A 180 -0.98 -11.34 -46.11
C ASP A 180 0.34 -10.71 -46.64
N PRO A 181 1.33 -10.42 -45.78
CA PRO A 181 2.63 -9.88 -46.17
C PRO A 181 3.49 -10.82 -47.01
N ASP A 182 3.26 -12.13 -46.96
CA ASP A 182 4.03 -13.13 -47.69
C ASP A 182 3.54 -13.32 -49.14
N GLN A 183 2.23 -13.11 -49.39
CA GLN A 183 1.62 -13.08 -50.72
C GLN A 183 1.60 -11.66 -51.32
N ASN A 184 1.44 -10.62 -50.50
CA ASN A 184 1.38 -9.23 -50.92
C ASN A 184 2.40 -8.36 -50.15
N PRO A 185 3.58 -8.10 -50.71
CA PRO A 185 4.63 -7.37 -50.00
C PRO A 185 4.18 -5.98 -49.54
N GLY A 186 4.19 -5.76 -48.22
CA GLY A 186 3.84 -4.50 -47.59
C GLY A 186 4.39 -4.41 -46.16
N PRO A 187 4.14 -3.28 -45.47
CA PRO A 187 4.50 -3.13 -44.07
C PRO A 187 3.56 -3.96 -43.18
N ASP A 188 4.18 -4.75 -42.33
CA ASP A 188 3.63 -5.45 -41.17
C ASP A 188 4.59 -5.09 -40.03
N ILE A 189 4.23 -4.05 -39.26
CA ILE A 189 5.11 -3.42 -38.27
C ILE A 189 4.99 -4.10 -36.91
N ASP A 190 3.80 -4.59 -36.55
CA ASP A 190 3.52 -5.31 -35.30
C ASP A 190 3.76 -6.82 -35.39
N GLY A 191 3.95 -7.36 -36.60
CA GLY A 191 4.39 -8.73 -36.85
C GLY A 191 3.28 -9.76 -36.61
N ASP A 192 2.02 -9.35 -36.74
CA ASP A 192 0.85 -10.20 -36.50
C ASP A 192 0.46 -11.06 -37.73
N GLY A 193 1.17 -10.88 -38.85
CA GLY A 193 0.89 -11.59 -40.10
C GLY A 193 -0.13 -10.87 -40.99
N ILE A 194 -0.61 -9.69 -40.61
CA ILE A 194 -1.56 -8.88 -41.36
C ILE A 194 -0.90 -7.55 -41.75
N LEU A 195 -1.12 -7.11 -42.98
CA LEU A 195 -0.57 -5.84 -43.46
C LEU A 195 -1.23 -4.62 -42.79
N ASP A 196 -0.39 -3.70 -42.30
CA ASP A 196 -0.78 -2.44 -41.64
C ASP A 196 -1.66 -1.54 -42.52
N ASN A 197 -1.59 -1.72 -43.84
CA ASN A 197 -2.37 -0.96 -44.80
C ASN A 197 -3.81 -1.48 -44.94
N VAL A 198 -4.09 -2.71 -44.50
CA VAL A 198 -5.40 -3.35 -44.43
C VAL A 198 -5.98 -3.16 -43.03
N VAL A 199 -5.20 -3.51 -42.02
CA VAL A 199 -5.54 -3.38 -40.61
C VAL A 199 -4.51 -2.42 -39.99
N PRO A 200 -4.84 -1.13 -39.79
CA PRO A 200 -3.92 -0.22 -39.13
C PRO A 200 -3.63 -0.73 -37.71
N THR A 201 -2.40 -0.55 -37.24
CA THR A 201 -1.84 -0.97 -35.93
C THR A 201 -2.66 -0.62 -34.67
N ASN A 202 -3.81 0.06 -34.80
CA ASN A 202 -4.71 0.51 -33.74
C ASN A 202 -6.21 0.39 -34.10
N GLN A 203 -6.61 -0.42 -35.09
CA GLN A 203 -8.03 -0.76 -35.34
C GLN A 203 -8.16 -2.28 -35.44
N GLY A 204 -8.91 -2.91 -34.55
CA GLY A 204 -9.08 -4.36 -34.52
C GLY A 204 -8.67 -5.02 -33.22
N GLY A 205 -7.83 -4.36 -32.44
CA GLY A 205 -7.13 -5.00 -31.34
C GLY A 205 -8.00 -5.36 -30.13
N GLU A 206 -7.74 -6.55 -29.60
CA GLU A 206 -8.07 -6.97 -28.24
C GLU A 206 -7.74 -5.87 -27.21
N PRO A 207 -8.52 -5.77 -26.11
CA PRO A 207 -8.31 -4.74 -25.09
C PRO A 207 -6.89 -4.83 -24.51
N GLN A 208 -6.10 -3.78 -24.71
CA GLN A 208 -4.72 -3.73 -24.24
C GLN A 208 -4.64 -3.33 -22.76
N GLY A 209 -3.86 -4.10 -22.01
CA GLY A 209 -3.54 -3.88 -20.62
C GLY A 209 -2.43 -2.85 -20.44
N LEU A 210 -2.71 -1.81 -19.66
CA LEU A 210 -1.67 -0.96 -19.08
C LEU A 210 -0.86 -1.73 -18.04
N VAL A 211 0.46 -1.61 -18.11
CA VAL A 211 1.40 -2.15 -17.12
C VAL A 211 1.53 -1.15 -15.97
N VAL A 212 1.29 -1.62 -14.74
CA VAL A 212 1.30 -0.79 -13.53
C VAL A 212 2.06 -1.48 -12.41
N LYS A 213 2.43 -0.73 -11.36
CA LYS A 213 3.07 -1.29 -10.16
C LYS A 213 2.03 -1.90 -9.25
N MET A 214 2.24 -3.14 -8.80
CA MET A 214 1.36 -3.80 -7.84
C MET A 214 1.70 -3.35 -6.40
N LEU A 215 0.66 -3.00 -5.62
CA LEU A 215 0.76 -2.71 -4.18
C LEU A 215 0.09 -3.77 -3.30
N LYS A 216 -0.84 -4.54 -3.86
CA LYS A 216 -1.48 -5.68 -3.19
C LYS A 216 -1.94 -6.69 -4.25
N SER A 217 -1.62 -7.97 -4.03
CA SER A 217 -2.17 -9.09 -4.81
C SER A 217 -3.44 -9.69 -4.18
N ASN A 218 -4.17 -10.50 -4.96
CA ASN A 218 -5.30 -11.32 -4.48
C ASN A 218 -4.83 -12.50 -3.63
N ILE A 219 -3.57 -12.94 -3.79
CA ILE A 219 -2.90 -13.90 -2.93
C ILE A 219 -2.11 -13.12 -1.88
N THR A 220 -2.30 -13.47 -0.61
CA THR A 220 -1.53 -12.86 0.48
C THR A 220 -0.34 -13.75 0.80
N THR A 221 0.85 -13.33 0.35
CA THR A 221 2.12 -13.95 0.69
C THR A 221 2.93 -12.96 1.52
N VAL A 222 3.39 -13.38 2.69
CA VAL A 222 4.13 -12.51 3.62
C VAL A 222 5.64 -12.52 3.37
N ASP A 223 6.11 -13.47 2.56
CA ASP A 223 7.52 -13.64 2.18
C ASP A 223 7.85 -12.93 0.85
N GLU A 224 6.88 -12.21 0.26
CA GLU A 224 7.07 -11.42 -0.96
C GLU A 224 7.38 -9.95 -0.62
N PRO A 225 8.30 -9.26 -1.33
CA PRO A 225 8.63 -7.86 -1.09
C PRO A 225 7.42 -6.90 -1.11
N ILE A 226 6.36 -7.23 -1.86
CA ILE A 226 5.12 -6.43 -1.88
C ILE A 226 4.47 -6.32 -0.50
N TRP A 227 4.68 -7.30 0.38
CA TRP A 227 4.18 -7.28 1.74
C TRP A 227 4.75 -6.09 2.54
N ASP A 228 5.98 -5.69 2.27
CA ASP A 228 6.67 -4.61 2.95
C ASP A 228 6.23 -3.22 2.48
N LEU A 229 5.65 -3.13 1.27
CA LEU A 229 5.00 -1.90 0.80
C LEU A 229 3.78 -1.53 1.66
N MET A 230 3.15 -2.52 2.31
CA MET A 230 2.06 -2.25 3.25
C MET A 230 2.60 -1.57 4.51
N MET A 231 2.20 -0.31 4.73
CA MET A 231 2.48 0.40 5.98
C MET A 231 1.74 -0.21 7.17
N LYS A 232 2.50 -0.48 8.24
CA LYS A 232 2.01 -1.12 9.48
C LYS A 232 2.25 -0.27 10.74
N ASN A 233 2.56 1.02 10.54
CA ASN A 233 2.93 2.00 11.56
C ASN A 233 1.83 3.05 11.84
N ILE A 234 0.64 2.90 11.24
CA ILE A 234 -0.51 3.79 11.43
C ILE A 234 -1.58 3.06 12.26
N TYR A 235 -1.95 3.67 13.39
CA TYR A 235 -2.88 3.09 14.36
C TYR A 235 -4.12 3.96 14.51
N SER A 236 -5.27 3.44 14.06
CA SER A 236 -6.54 4.13 14.24
C SER A 236 -6.98 4.15 15.70
N LEU A 237 -7.48 5.31 16.14
CA LEU A 237 -8.11 5.49 17.45
C LEU A 237 -9.63 5.21 17.43
N GLY A 238 -10.18 4.85 16.27
CA GLY A 238 -11.61 4.59 16.07
C GLY A 238 -12.51 5.82 16.19
N GLY A 239 -11.92 7.02 16.21
CA GLY A 239 -12.62 8.30 16.34
C GLY A 239 -12.64 9.11 15.04
N GLY A 240 -13.52 10.12 14.98
CA GLY A 240 -13.58 11.08 13.88
C GLY A 240 -12.46 12.13 13.97
N GLN A 241 -12.75 13.32 13.46
CA GLN A 241 -11.76 14.39 13.37
C GLN A 241 -11.15 14.77 14.74
N LEU A 242 -9.84 14.56 14.94
CA LEU A 242 -9.17 14.77 16.22
C LEU A 242 -8.98 16.25 16.54
N GLU A 243 -9.21 16.62 17.79
CA GLU A 243 -8.81 17.92 18.32
C GLU A 243 -7.47 17.81 19.03
N GLN A 244 -6.59 18.81 18.82
CA GLN A 244 -5.33 18.90 19.55
C GLN A 244 -5.57 19.22 21.04
N ASP A 245 -6.59 20.03 21.35
CA ASP A 245 -6.90 20.34 22.74
C ASP A 245 -7.34 19.09 23.51
N GLY A 246 -6.79 18.94 24.72
CA GLY A 246 -7.06 17.79 25.58
C GLY A 246 -6.52 16.45 25.05
N PHE A 247 -5.87 16.41 23.88
CA PHE A 247 -5.24 15.20 23.35
C PHE A 247 -4.08 14.78 24.26
N ARG A 248 -4.13 13.54 24.74
CA ARG A 248 -3.05 12.93 25.52
C ARG A 248 -2.88 11.51 25.05
N LEU A 249 -1.67 11.15 24.66
CA LEU A 249 -1.29 9.80 24.31
C LEU A 249 -0.02 9.43 25.09
N ASN A 250 0.06 8.18 25.49
CA ASN A 250 1.24 7.58 26.07
C ASN A 250 1.40 6.16 25.52
N ILE A 251 2.64 5.69 25.48
CA ILE A 251 2.98 4.32 25.11
C ILE A 251 3.36 3.61 26.39
N VAL A 252 2.75 2.45 26.62
CA VAL A 252 3.08 1.62 27.77
C VAL A 252 3.44 0.21 27.33
N TYR A 253 4.39 -0.40 28.03
CA TYR A 253 4.74 -1.80 27.92
C TYR A 253 4.18 -2.55 29.13
N THR A 254 3.48 -3.65 28.89
CA THR A 254 2.69 -4.35 29.93
C THR A 254 3.39 -5.61 30.43
N GLN A 255 3.89 -5.59 31.68
CA GLN A 255 4.43 -6.78 32.34
C GLN A 255 4.62 -6.58 33.86
N PRO A 256 3.96 -7.34 34.74
CA PRO A 256 2.49 -7.44 34.93
C PRO A 256 1.78 -6.09 35.16
N SER A 257 2.53 -5.03 35.45
CA SER A 257 2.01 -3.65 35.52
C SER A 257 2.45 -2.87 34.28
N PRO A 258 1.62 -1.95 33.75
CA PRO A 258 2.03 -1.08 32.65
C PRO A 258 3.13 -0.11 33.10
N VAL A 259 4.23 -0.07 32.35
CA VAL A 259 5.32 0.90 32.51
C VAL A 259 5.53 1.66 31.22
N ASN A 260 6.02 2.91 31.28
CA ASN A 260 6.25 3.75 30.11
C ASN A 260 7.74 3.89 29.76
N TYR A 261 8.57 2.91 30.12
CA TYR A 261 10.00 2.86 29.79
C TYR A 261 10.44 1.40 29.59
N ILE A 262 11.62 1.20 28.99
CA ILE A 262 12.24 -0.12 28.78
C ILE A 262 13.17 -0.44 29.94
N SER A 263 13.17 -1.69 30.40
CA SER A 263 14.08 -2.19 31.42
C SER A 263 15.00 -3.26 30.84
N PRO A 264 16.27 -3.37 31.29
CA PRO A 264 17.17 -4.40 30.80
C PRO A 264 16.55 -5.79 31.00
N ALA A 265 16.68 -6.64 29.98
CA ALA A 265 16.31 -8.05 30.07
C ALA A 265 17.24 -8.79 31.03
N VAL A 266 16.77 -9.92 31.57
CA VAL A 266 17.60 -10.79 32.40
C VAL A 266 18.78 -11.29 31.56
N ASN A 267 20.00 -11.10 32.07
CA ASN A 267 21.27 -11.39 31.35
C ASN A 267 21.45 -10.58 30.04
N GLY A 268 20.69 -9.49 29.85
CA GLY A 268 20.90 -8.59 28.73
C GLY A 268 22.06 -7.63 28.93
N PRO A 269 22.60 -7.05 27.84
CA PRO A 269 23.53 -5.94 27.95
C PRO A 269 22.87 -4.73 28.61
N ALA A 270 23.68 -3.76 29.04
CA ALA A 270 23.17 -2.44 29.40
C ALA A 270 22.37 -1.85 28.23
N LEU A 271 21.28 -1.16 28.55
CA LEU A 271 20.52 -0.43 27.55
C LEU A 271 21.35 0.76 27.05
N PRO A 272 21.23 1.14 25.76
CA PRO A 272 21.84 2.37 25.26
C PRO A 272 21.38 3.61 26.02
N ASP A 273 22.21 4.66 26.02
CA ASP A 273 21.95 5.89 26.78
C ASP A 273 20.64 6.60 26.39
N ASP A 274 20.23 6.48 25.13
CA ASP A 274 19.00 7.07 24.58
C ASP A 274 17.74 6.21 24.81
N VAL A 275 17.89 5.05 25.45
CA VAL A 275 16.79 4.14 25.83
C VAL A 275 16.68 4.01 27.36
N THR A 276 17.81 4.05 28.06
CA THR A 276 17.87 3.92 29.51
C THR A 276 17.11 5.06 30.18
N ASP A 277 16.24 4.73 31.14
CA ASP A 277 15.42 5.68 31.93
C ASP A 277 14.64 6.70 31.08
N THR A 278 14.38 6.36 29.81
CA THR A 278 13.76 7.26 28.84
C THR A 278 12.31 6.84 28.59
N PRO A 279 11.34 7.79 28.62
CA PRO A 279 9.95 7.49 28.30
C PRO A 279 9.78 6.90 26.89
N LEU A 280 8.85 5.96 26.73
CA LEU A 280 8.61 5.29 25.44
C LEU A 280 8.23 6.25 24.32
N LEU A 281 7.58 7.38 24.64
CA LEU A 281 7.31 8.43 23.65
C LEU A 281 8.61 8.93 23.00
N ASN A 282 9.63 9.21 23.80
CA ASN A 282 10.94 9.64 23.32
C ASN A 282 11.67 8.51 22.59
N VAL A 283 11.62 7.28 23.14
CA VAL A 283 12.24 6.11 22.50
C VAL A 283 11.73 5.95 21.06
N PHE A 284 10.42 6.15 20.83
CA PHE A 284 9.78 6.04 19.52
C PHE A 284 9.72 7.34 18.72
N ASN A 285 10.49 8.38 19.07
CA ASN A 285 10.52 9.67 18.37
C ASN A 285 9.15 10.37 18.24
N LEU A 286 8.28 10.22 19.25
CA LEU A 286 6.96 10.84 19.32
C LEU A 286 6.86 11.97 20.36
N ASP A 287 7.97 12.30 21.01
CA ASP A 287 8.11 13.42 21.93
C ASP A 287 9.53 13.99 21.77
N ARG A 288 9.64 14.99 20.90
CA ARG A 288 10.87 15.66 20.47
C ARG A 288 10.69 17.17 20.41
N LEU A 289 9.46 17.66 20.55
CA LEU A 289 9.13 19.06 20.44
C LEU A 289 8.66 19.59 21.80
N THR A 290 8.63 20.91 21.89
CA THR A 290 7.91 21.62 22.94
C THR A 290 6.44 21.74 22.58
N THR A 291 5.62 22.18 23.54
CA THR A 291 4.22 22.57 23.30
C THR A 291 4.06 23.63 22.20
N PHE A 292 5.10 24.40 21.88
CA PHE A 292 5.10 25.41 20.82
C PHE A 292 5.60 24.87 19.46
N GLY A 293 6.03 23.60 19.39
CA GLY A 293 6.53 22.96 18.18
C GLY A 293 8.04 23.11 17.95
N ASP A 294 8.77 23.76 18.85
CA ASP A 294 10.23 23.89 18.74
C ASP A 294 10.95 22.61 19.19
N PRO A 295 12.04 22.17 18.54
CA PRO A 295 12.79 20.98 18.96
C PRO A 295 13.37 21.10 20.38
N GLN A 296 13.18 20.06 21.20
CA GLN A 296 13.72 19.96 22.55
C GLN A 296 14.34 18.57 22.79
N THR A 297 15.57 18.54 23.30
CA THR A 297 16.22 17.28 23.70
C THR A 297 15.47 16.66 24.88
N GLY A 298 15.06 15.40 24.73
CA GLY A 298 14.27 14.69 25.73
C GLY A 298 12.79 15.06 25.78
N GLY A 299 12.32 15.88 24.84
CA GLY A 299 10.89 16.18 24.71
C GLY A 299 10.31 17.02 25.85
N ASP A 300 9.02 17.32 25.79
CA ASP A 300 8.28 18.01 26.85
C ASP A 300 7.47 17.05 27.75
N GLY A 301 7.56 15.75 27.50
CA GLY A 301 6.87 14.69 28.24
C GLY A 301 5.48 14.37 27.67
N PHE A 302 5.07 15.04 26.60
CA PHE A 302 3.80 14.81 25.92
C PHE A 302 4.02 14.39 24.48
N PHE A 303 3.04 13.67 23.95
CA PHE A 303 3.05 13.30 22.54
C PHE A 303 3.00 14.54 21.64
N ASP A 304 3.93 14.62 20.68
CA ASP A 304 4.01 15.65 19.65
C ASP A 304 2.81 15.54 18.70
N PHE A 305 1.81 16.41 18.84
CA PHE A 305 0.65 16.45 17.94
C PHE A 305 0.98 17.27 16.68
N VAL A 306 1.48 16.61 15.64
CA VAL A 306 1.86 17.23 14.36
C VAL A 306 0.97 16.66 13.24
N PRO A 307 -0.05 17.41 12.78
CA PRO A 307 -0.94 16.97 11.72
C PRO A 307 -0.19 16.56 10.45
N GLY A 308 -0.52 15.39 9.92
CA GLY A 308 0.09 14.81 8.72
C GLY A 308 1.40 14.07 8.98
N LEU A 309 2.04 14.23 10.14
CA LEU A 309 3.30 13.57 10.46
C LEU A 309 3.16 12.52 11.56
N THR A 310 2.63 12.91 12.73
CA THR A 310 2.41 12.01 13.88
C THR A 310 0.94 11.69 14.10
N VAL A 311 0.03 12.49 13.52
CA VAL A 311 -1.41 12.28 13.60
C VAL A 311 -2.07 12.56 12.27
N ASN A 312 -2.99 11.69 11.87
CA ASN A 312 -3.96 12.01 10.84
C ASN A 312 -5.23 12.52 11.54
N VAL A 313 -5.38 13.84 11.52
CA VAL A 313 -6.49 14.54 12.18
C VAL A 313 -7.83 14.12 11.58
N ARG A 314 -7.92 13.90 10.27
CA ARG A 314 -9.20 13.67 9.57
C ARG A 314 -9.80 12.30 9.88
N ASN A 315 -8.96 11.25 9.91
CA ASN A 315 -9.42 9.87 10.12
C ASN A 315 -9.19 9.35 11.55
N GLY A 316 -8.64 10.18 12.43
CA GLY A 316 -8.39 9.83 13.81
C GLY A 316 -7.38 8.70 13.99
N SER A 317 -6.19 8.85 13.42
CA SER A 317 -5.10 7.86 13.54
C SER A 317 -3.80 8.47 14.02
N ILE A 318 -3.01 7.67 14.72
CA ILE A 318 -1.63 7.98 15.12
C ILE A 318 -0.68 7.37 14.10
N ILE A 319 0.36 8.12 13.74
CA ILE A 319 1.38 7.75 12.79
C ILE A 319 2.71 7.71 13.54
N PHE A 320 3.40 6.57 13.51
CA PHE A 320 4.78 6.51 13.96
C PHE A 320 5.71 6.99 12.85
N THR A 321 6.78 7.70 13.22
CA THR A 321 7.74 8.31 12.29
C THR A 321 8.80 7.33 11.76
N SER A 322 8.57 6.04 11.91
CA SER A 322 9.40 4.93 11.44
C SER A 322 8.53 3.87 10.76
N VAL A 323 9.07 3.14 9.79
CA VAL A 323 8.35 2.08 9.05
C VAL A 323 7.94 0.94 9.98
N GLU A 324 8.86 0.48 10.81
CA GLU A 324 8.62 -0.61 11.77
C GLU A 324 8.97 -0.20 13.22
N PRO A 325 8.14 0.63 13.88
CA PRO A 325 8.46 1.17 15.20
C PRO A 325 8.77 0.10 16.25
N PHE A 326 7.99 -0.98 16.30
CA PHE A 326 8.18 -2.07 17.26
C PHE A 326 9.08 -3.21 16.75
N GLY A 327 9.50 -3.14 15.48
CA GLY A 327 10.32 -4.12 14.78
C GLY A 327 11.74 -3.59 14.62
N GLU A 328 12.13 -3.33 13.38
CA GLU A 328 13.48 -2.89 13.00
C GLU A 328 13.96 -1.65 13.77
N TYR A 329 13.09 -0.64 13.94
CA TYR A 329 13.46 0.58 14.65
C TYR A 329 13.87 0.28 16.09
N LEU A 330 13.09 -0.52 16.80
CA LEU A 330 13.39 -0.90 18.19
C LEU A 330 14.59 -1.84 18.27
N PHE A 331 14.78 -2.70 17.26
CA PHE A 331 15.96 -3.54 17.15
C PHE A 331 17.23 -2.70 17.09
N ASN A 332 17.25 -1.70 16.20
CA ASN A 332 18.37 -0.78 16.03
C ASN A 332 18.61 0.08 17.28
N LYS A 333 17.55 0.51 17.96
CA LYS A 333 17.64 1.23 19.25
C LYS A 333 18.23 0.40 20.38
N LEU A 334 18.08 -0.92 20.35
CA LEU A 334 18.59 -1.84 21.37
C LEU A 334 19.90 -2.52 20.94
N ARG A 335 20.46 -2.12 19.79
CA ARG A 335 21.67 -2.69 19.22
C ARG A 335 22.88 -2.31 20.07
N ASN A 336 23.72 -3.30 20.38
CA ASN A 336 24.96 -3.15 21.14
C ASN A 336 26.19 -3.63 20.36
N GLY A 337 26.01 -4.32 19.23
CA GLY A 337 27.11 -4.83 18.40
C GLY A 337 26.79 -4.89 16.92
N GLN A 338 27.83 -4.83 16.08
CA GLN A 338 27.69 -4.93 14.62
C GLN A 338 27.31 -6.35 14.14
N GLY A 339 27.50 -7.38 14.96
CA GLY A 339 27.11 -8.76 14.63
C GLY A 339 25.62 -9.06 14.82
N GLU A 340 24.87 -8.14 15.42
CA GLU A 340 23.42 -8.24 15.56
C GLU A 340 22.79 -7.78 14.23
N VAL A 341 21.99 -8.64 13.59
CA VAL A 341 21.37 -8.41 12.28
C VAL A 341 19.85 -8.49 12.43
N TYR A 342 19.13 -7.51 11.87
CA TYR A 342 17.67 -7.58 11.77
C TYR A 342 17.32 -8.50 10.61
N ASP A 343 16.41 -9.42 10.88
CA ASP A 343 15.95 -10.40 9.91
C ASP A 343 14.82 -9.78 9.08
N ASP A 344 15.06 -9.59 7.78
CA ASP A 344 14.08 -9.09 6.80
C ASP A 344 13.21 -10.21 6.20
N ASN A 345 13.46 -11.47 6.58
CA ASN A 345 12.71 -12.66 6.17
C ASN A 345 12.74 -12.96 4.66
N MET A 346 13.62 -12.31 3.89
CA MET A 346 13.65 -12.44 2.43
C MET A 346 14.51 -13.60 1.91
N ASP A 347 15.37 -14.17 2.75
CA ASP A 347 16.20 -15.33 2.39
C ASP A 347 15.59 -16.68 2.82
N GLY A 348 14.39 -16.67 3.40
CA GLY A 348 13.70 -17.86 3.92
C GLY A 348 14.38 -18.52 5.12
N SER A 349 15.37 -17.87 5.72
CA SER A 349 16.08 -18.27 6.94
C SER A 349 15.54 -17.52 8.16
N ASN A 350 15.85 -18.03 9.35
CA ASN A 350 15.65 -17.33 10.63
C ASN A 350 16.95 -17.36 11.47
N ALA A 351 18.09 -17.62 10.84
CA ALA A 351 19.39 -17.72 11.51
C ALA A 351 19.79 -16.39 12.17
N GLU A 352 19.37 -15.29 11.57
CA GLU A 352 19.56 -13.90 11.99
C GLU A 352 18.91 -13.65 13.35
N LEU A 353 17.82 -14.35 13.70
CA LEU A 353 17.20 -14.27 15.02
C LEU A 353 18.14 -14.74 16.14
N GLU A 354 19.10 -15.63 15.84
CA GLU A 354 20.11 -16.06 16.82
C GLU A 354 21.13 -14.97 17.14
N THR A 355 21.22 -13.92 16.31
CA THR A 355 22.12 -12.78 16.53
C THR A 355 21.56 -11.77 17.54
N TYR A 356 20.30 -11.91 17.95
CA TYR A 356 19.63 -10.94 18.83
C TYR A 356 20.20 -11.02 20.24
N ASN A 357 20.51 -9.85 20.83
CA ASN A 357 20.79 -9.77 22.26
C ASN A 357 19.51 -9.95 23.09
N ALA A 358 19.65 -10.18 24.40
CA ALA A 358 18.48 -10.48 25.25
C ALA A 358 17.47 -9.32 25.35
N ASN A 359 17.89 -8.06 25.17
CA ASN A 359 16.97 -6.93 25.12
C ASN A 359 16.15 -6.96 23.83
N GLN A 360 16.81 -7.16 22.68
CA GLN A 360 16.15 -7.31 21.38
C GLN A 360 15.19 -8.51 21.40
N ALA A 361 15.65 -9.67 21.87
CA ALA A 361 14.87 -10.88 21.99
C ALA A 361 13.66 -10.74 22.92
N LYS A 362 13.64 -9.78 23.84
CA LYS A 362 12.48 -9.46 24.68
C LYS A 362 11.53 -8.50 23.97
N TYR A 363 12.02 -7.35 23.50
CA TYR A 363 11.18 -6.23 23.11
C TYR A 363 10.82 -6.16 21.62
N VAL A 364 11.68 -6.65 20.72
CA VAL A 364 11.45 -6.55 19.27
C VAL A 364 10.29 -7.46 18.87
N TYR A 365 9.31 -6.88 18.17
CA TYR A 365 8.08 -7.53 17.74
C TYR A 365 8.05 -7.72 16.22
N LYS A 366 9.06 -8.40 15.67
CA LYS A 366 9.20 -8.71 14.23
C LYS A 366 7.92 -9.27 13.61
N THR A 367 7.28 -10.23 14.28
CA THR A 367 6.07 -10.90 13.76
C THR A 367 4.90 -9.95 13.50
N LEU A 368 4.89 -8.74 14.08
CA LEU A 368 3.89 -7.71 13.74
C LEU A 368 4.00 -7.25 12.28
N TYR A 369 5.22 -7.27 11.73
CA TYR A 369 5.55 -6.76 10.42
C TYR A 369 5.68 -7.86 9.38
N THR A 370 6.25 -9.02 9.75
CA THR A 370 6.52 -10.13 8.82
C THR A 370 5.44 -11.23 8.81
N SER A 371 4.31 -11.03 9.49
CA SER A 371 3.24 -12.02 9.51
C SER A 371 1.87 -11.37 9.49
N THR A 372 0.84 -12.18 9.22
CA THR A 372 -0.54 -11.68 9.23
C THR A 372 -0.95 -11.17 10.62
N LYS A 373 -1.88 -10.21 10.64
CA LYS A 373 -2.41 -9.62 11.88
C LYS A 373 -2.90 -10.66 12.90
N THR A 374 -3.46 -11.77 12.43
CA THR A 374 -3.96 -12.84 13.30
C THR A 374 -2.81 -13.53 14.02
N VAL A 375 -1.79 -13.96 13.28
CA VAL A 375 -0.58 -14.61 13.83
C VAL A 375 0.14 -13.66 14.78
N ALA A 376 0.31 -12.39 14.39
CA ALA A 376 0.90 -11.38 15.25
C ALA A 376 0.13 -11.26 16.57
N LYS A 377 -1.21 -11.14 16.52
CA LYS A 377 -2.05 -10.97 17.72
C LYS A 377 -1.93 -12.14 18.70
N ASP A 378 -1.80 -13.36 18.17
CA ASP A 378 -1.67 -14.58 18.96
C ASP A 378 -0.28 -14.72 19.61
N ASN A 379 0.72 -13.98 19.12
CA ASN A 379 2.03 -13.85 19.76
C ASN A 379 1.97 -12.99 21.04
N ALA A 380 1.36 -13.56 22.08
CA ALA A 380 1.12 -12.89 23.35
C ALA A 380 2.40 -12.50 24.11
N GLU A 381 3.53 -13.14 23.82
CA GLU A 381 4.82 -12.80 24.43
C GLU A 381 5.33 -11.44 23.97
N LYS A 382 5.11 -11.12 22.69
CA LYS A 382 5.53 -9.86 22.06
C LYS A 382 4.46 -8.77 22.05
N ASN A 383 3.18 -9.17 22.03
CA ASN A 383 2.04 -8.26 22.03
C ASN A 383 1.82 -7.58 23.40
N LYS A 384 2.76 -6.71 23.81
CA LYS A 384 2.81 -6.09 25.14
C LYS A 384 2.78 -4.57 25.12
N PHE A 385 3.10 -3.93 23.99
CA PHE A 385 2.98 -2.49 23.82
C PHE A 385 1.51 -2.09 23.66
N GLN A 386 1.10 -1.03 24.35
CA GLN A 386 -0.25 -0.47 24.27
C GLN A 386 -0.17 1.03 24.13
N LEU A 387 -0.98 1.58 23.23
CA LEU A 387 -1.25 3.00 23.13
C LEU A 387 -2.38 3.34 24.10
N LYS A 388 -2.13 4.22 25.06
CA LYS A 388 -3.14 4.66 26.03
C LYS A 388 -3.27 6.16 25.98
N GLY A 389 -4.49 6.65 25.91
CA GLY A 389 -4.71 8.08 25.78
C GLY A 389 -6.16 8.49 25.98
N LYS A 390 -6.38 9.79 25.87
CA LYS A 390 -7.68 10.43 25.79
C LYS A 390 -7.62 11.48 24.68
N TYR A 391 -8.71 11.62 23.95
CA TYR A 391 -8.82 12.57 22.86
C TYR A 391 -10.25 13.13 22.80
N LYS A 392 -10.40 14.27 22.14
CA LYS A 392 -11.69 14.85 21.76
C LYS A 392 -11.84 14.75 20.24
N SER A 393 -13.08 14.68 19.77
CA SER A 393 -13.42 14.60 18.34
C SER A 393 -14.43 15.68 18.00
N SER A 394 -14.19 16.43 16.92
CA SER A 394 -14.97 17.62 16.55
C SER A 394 -16.22 17.32 15.70
N GLN A 395 -16.39 16.09 15.23
CA GLN A 395 -17.33 15.79 14.14
C GLN A 395 -18.80 15.64 14.56
N ASP A 396 -19.07 15.42 15.84
CA ASP A 396 -20.44 15.32 16.35
C ASP A 396 -20.57 16.09 17.67
N GLU A 397 -21.45 17.09 17.69
CA GLU A 397 -21.78 17.84 18.90
C GLU A 397 -22.45 16.92 19.93
N GLY A 398 -21.89 16.88 21.14
CA GLY A 398 -22.40 16.11 22.26
C GLY A 398 -21.74 14.74 22.49
N ILE A 399 -21.77 14.33 23.75
CA ILE A 399 -21.18 13.10 24.28
C ILE A 399 -22.02 11.89 23.80
N PRO A 400 -21.43 10.91 23.08
CA PRO A 400 -22.17 9.73 22.65
C PRO A 400 -22.53 8.83 23.83
N ILE A 401 -23.77 8.35 23.88
CA ILE A 401 -24.25 7.41 24.92
C ILE A 401 -24.05 5.93 24.53
N GLY A 402 -23.49 5.66 23.34
CA GLY A 402 -23.14 4.32 22.88
C GLY A 402 -24.30 3.50 22.28
N GLY A 403 -25.45 4.13 22.00
CA GLY A 403 -26.60 3.47 21.37
C GLY A 403 -27.50 4.47 20.63
N PHE A 404 -28.21 4.02 19.61
CA PHE A 404 -29.15 4.83 18.83
C PHE A 404 -30.60 4.55 19.26
N ASN A 405 -31.50 5.51 19.03
CA ASN A 405 -32.93 5.39 19.37
C ASN A 405 -33.17 5.03 20.84
N VAL A 406 -32.50 5.74 21.74
CA VAL A 406 -32.59 5.51 23.18
C VAL A 406 -33.95 6.03 23.69
N PRO A 407 -34.65 5.31 24.60
CA PRO A 407 -35.94 5.75 25.12
C PRO A 407 -35.87 7.13 25.79
N GLN A 408 -36.85 7.99 25.52
CA GLN A 408 -36.91 9.32 26.12
C GLN A 408 -36.96 9.25 27.66
N GLY A 409 -36.16 10.09 28.33
CA GLY A 409 -36.07 10.16 29.79
C GLY A 409 -35.24 9.04 30.44
N SER A 410 -34.63 8.15 29.65
CA SER A 410 -33.78 7.07 30.18
C SER A 410 -32.33 7.49 30.48
N VAL A 411 -31.94 8.72 30.08
CA VAL A 411 -30.58 9.23 30.24
C VAL A 411 -30.50 10.12 31.48
N THR A 412 -29.65 9.74 32.43
CA THR A 412 -29.31 10.57 33.59
C THR A 412 -27.85 10.99 33.48
N VAL A 413 -27.59 12.30 33.54
CA VAL A 413 -26.23 12.85 33.48
C VAL A 413 -25.84 13.36 34.86
N THR A 414 -24.63 13.04 35.31
CA THR A 414 -24.06 13.53 36.57
C THR A 414 -22.72 14.18 36.29
N ALA A 415 -22.46 15.35 36.87
CA ALA A 415 -21.15 15.99 36.84
C ALA A 415 -20.74 16.36 38.26
N GLY A 416 -19.53 15.98 38.67
CA GLY A 416 -19.00 16.31 40.00
C GLY A 416 -19.85 15.81 41.17
N GLY A 417 -20.58 14.71 40.98
CA GLY A 417 -21.49 14.12 41.98
C GLY A 417 -22.88 14.75 42.07
N ARG A 418 -23.18 15.78 41.27
CA ARG A 418 -24.53 16.36 41.13
C ARG A 418 -25.22 15.78 39.90
N VAL A 419 -26.48 15.37 40.04
CA VAL A 419 -27.36 15.05 38.91
C VAL A 419 -27.75 16.34 38.20
N LEU A 420 -27.52 16.39 36.89
CA LEU A 420 -27.86 17.53 36.04
C LEU A 420 -29.33 17.45 35.60
N GLN A 421 -29.92 18.58 35.23
CA GLN A 421 -31.31 18.65 34.76
C GLN A 421 -31.40 18.76 33.23
N GLU A 422 -32.08 17.80 32.59
CA GLU A 422 -32.37 17.84 31.15
C GLU A 422 -33.24 19.06 30.79
N GLY A 423 -32.87 19.76 29.72
CA GLY A 423 -33.49 21.01 29.24
C GLY A 423 -32.93 22.29 29.87
N LEU A 424 -32.17 22.20 30.96
CA LEU A 424 -31.51 23.34 31.60
C LEU A 424 -29.98 23.21 31.53
N ASP A 425 -29.45 22.12 32.10
CA ASP A 425 -28.01 21.87 32.22
C ASP A 425 -27.48 21.09 30.99
N TYR A 426 -28.31 20.25 30.36
CA TYR A 426 -27.99 19.48 29.16
C TYR A 426 -29.23 19.15 28.32
N THR A 427 -29.06 18.76 27.06
CA THR A 427 -30.11 18.18 26.20
C THR A 427 -29.68 16.80 25.69
N VAL A 428 -30.64 15.98 25.28
CA VAL A 428 -30.37 14.64 24.74
C VAL A 428 -30.98 14.51 23.34
N ASP A 429 -30.15 14.18 22.36
CA ASP A 429 -30.61 13.67 21.08
C ASP A 429 -30.83 12.16 21.21
N TYR A 430 -32.07 11.77 21.49
CA TYR A 430 -32.46 10.37 21.67
C TYR A 430 -32.35 9.53 20.39
N GLN A 431 -32.45 10.16 19.21
CA GLN A 431 -32.35 9.45 17.93
C GLN A 431 -30.89 9.12 17.62
N ARG A 432 -30.00 10.11 17.72
CA ARG A 432 -28.56 9.95 17.50
C ARG A 432 -27.82 9.37 18.69
N GLY A 433 -28.43 9.36 19.86
CA GLY A 433 -27.84 8.85 21.09
C GLY A 433 -26.74 9.75 21.64
N ARG A 434 -27.01 11.05 21.78
CA ARG A 434 -26.00 12.03 22.23
C ARG A 434 -26.52 12.95 23.31
N VAL A 435 -25.63 13.36 24.20
CA VAL A 435 -25.90 14.34 25.28
C VAL A 435 -25.11 15.61 25.00
N ILE A 436 -25.79 16.74 24.88
CA ILE A 436 -25.17 18.06 24.68
C ILE A 436 -25.26 18.82 25.99
N ILE A 437 -24.13 19.19 26.58
CA ILE A 437 -24.11 20.01 27.81
C ILE A 437 -24.39 21.46 27.42
N LEU A 438 -25.37 22.08 28.06
CA LEU A 438 -25.75 23.48 27.82
C LEU A 438 -25.05 24.45 28.78
N ASP A 439 -24.65 23.97 29.95
CA ASP A 439 -23.96 24.77 30.96
C ASP A 439 -22.48 25.00 30.58
N GLU A 440 -22.16 26.22 30.14
CA GLU A 440 -20.81 26.64 29.77
C GLU A 440 -19.81 26.55 30.93
N ALA A 441 -20.27 26.73 32.18
CA ALA A 441 -19.40 26.62 33.35
C ALA A 441 -18.97 25.16 33.59
N LEU A 442 -19.84 24.19 33.28
CA LEU A 442 -19.50 22.76 33.33
C LEU A 442 -18.57 22.38 32.18
N LEU A 443 -18.82 22.86 30.96
CA LEU A 443 -17.98 22.63 29.79
C LEU A 443 -16.51 23.08 30.00
N GLY A 444 -16.31 24.22 30.67
CA GLY A 444 -14.96 24.74 30.96
C GLY A 444 -14.25 24.08 32.15
N SER A 445 -14.93 23.23 32.93
CA SER A 445 -14.45 22.77 34.24
C SER A 445 -13.60 21.50 34.23
N ASN A 446 -13.51 20.78 33.10
CA ASN A 446 -12.86 19.46 32.98
C ASN A 446 -13.34 18.43 34.03
N ILE A 447 -14.55 18.62 34.59
CA ILE A 447 -15.15 17.71 35.55
C ILE A 447 -15.63 16.45 34.80
N PRO A 448 -15.24 15.23 35.25
CA PRO A 448 -15.68 13.98 34.65
C PRO A 448 -17.15 13.67 34.92
#